data_AF-A0A6P0RT31-F1
#
_entry.id   AF-A0A6P0RT31-F1
#
_cell.length_a   1.000
_cell.length_b   1.000
_cell.length_c   1.000
_cell.angle_alpha   90.00
_cell.angle_beta   90.00
_cell.angle_gamma   90.00
#
_symmetry.space_group_name_H-M   'P 1'
#
loop_
_entity.id
_entity.type
_entity.pdbx_description
1 polymer ?
#
loop_
_entity_poly.entity_id
_entity_poly.type
_entity_poly.pdbx_seq_one_letter_code
_entity_poly.pdbx_strand_id
1 'polypeptide(L)'
;MMKLLHLLCVSPMLAVGAITTFANSTPAAQQRYSFECTTINNIPVTVVKDDQSGGEQKQFIRWVSNFGSEVGYTPQQRCNEVTGRLNKYFGLGGRYITHGVMNNQKVLCLTNSKGSGCNELLYTLKSDQDPKATLEDLFALNSRNFAGRPLREAPCPTFISINDWLDGKRVIAEEVCSAR
;
A
#
# COMPACT_ATOMS: atom_id res chain seq x y z
N MET A 1 90.30 -3.74 -4.90
CA MET A 1 91.05 -3.81 -3.62
C MET A 1 90.21 -3.12 -2.55
N MET A 2 90.21 -3.58 -1.28
CA MET A 2 89.50 -3.02 -0.08
C MET A 2 87.99 -2.68 -0.25
N LYS A 3 87.00 -3.15 0.53
CA LYS A 3 86.95 -3.71 1.91
C LYS A 3 87.45 -2.71 2.97
N LEU A 4 86.56 -1.96 3.67
CA LEU A 4 86.20 -1.99 5.12
C LEU A 4 85.54 -0.61 5.47
N LEU A 5 84.72 -0.36 6.52
CA LEU A 5 83.82 -1.18 7.37
C LEU A 5 82.94 -0.28 8.30
N HIS A 6 81.68 -0.66 8.61
CA HIS A 6 80.78 -0.09 9.67
C HIS A 6 80.30 1.38 9.50
N LEU A 7 79.12 1.86 9.97
CA LEU A 7 78.40 1.60 11.22
C LEU A 7 76.85 1.68 11.12
N LEU A 8 76.20 0.76 11.84
CA LEU A 8 74.92 0.80 12.56
C LEU A 8 73.94 2.00 12.40
N CYS A 9 72.69 1.67 12.05
CA CYS A 9 71.53 2.15 12.82
C CYS A 9 70.39 1.12 12.74
N VAL A 10 70.11 0.42 13.85
CA VAL A 10 68.98 -0.51 13.95
C VAL A 10 67.83 0.24 14.61
N SER A 11 66.81 0.62 13.83
CA SER A 11 65.57 1.21 14.35
C SER A 11 64.42 0.21 14.23
N PRO A 12 63.69 -0.09 15.31
CA PRO A 12 62.60 -1.07 15.28
C PRO A 12 61.38 -0.56 14.51
N MET A 13 60.72 -1.46 13.79
CA MET A 13 59.47 -1.17 13.08
C MET A 13 58.33 -0.86 14.05
N LEU A 14 57.63 0.25 13.82
CA LEU A 14 56.25 0.46 14.27
C LEU A 14 55.38 0.71 13.02
N ALA A 15 55.01 -0.37 12.35
CA ALA A 15 54.00 -0.33 11.30
C ALA A 15 52.62 -0.17 11.95
N VAL A 16 52.13 1.06 12.04
CA VAL A 16 50.75 1.34 12.50
C VAL A 16 49.78 0.87 11.43
N GLY A 17 49.28 -0.36 11.57
CA GLY A 17 48.25 -0.90 10.71
C GLY A 17 46.93 -0.15 10.91
N ALA A 18 46.58 0.73 9.98
CA ALA A 18 45.28 1.41 9.97
C ALA A 18 44.18 0.40 9.65
N ILE A 19 43.49 -0.10 10.68
CA ILE A 19 42.31 -0.94 10.52
C ILE A 19 41.16 -0.06 10.02
N THR A 20 40.95 -0.02 8.71
CA THR A 20 39.78 0.63 8.12
C THR A 20 38.54 -0.22 8.37
N THR A 21 37.75 0.16 9.37
CA THR A 21 36.43 -0.42 9.63
C THR A 21 35.45 0.03 8.54
N PHE A 22 35.35 -0.76 7.47
CA PHE A 22 34.30 -0.57 6.46
C PHE A 22 32.93 -0.84 7.10
N ALA A 23 32.21 0.24 7.42
CA ALA A 23 30.82 0.16 7.84
C ALA A 23 29.97 -0.27 6.62
N ASN A 24 29.60 -1.56 6.59
CA ASN A 24 28.71 -2.11 5.58
C ASN A 24 27.28 -1.58 5.80
N SER A 25 27.00 -0.36 5.35
CA SER A 25 25.65 0.15 5.18
C SER A 25 24.99 -0.59 4.03
N THR A 26 24.32 -1.71 4.35
CA THR A 26 23.44 -2.39 3.39
C THR A 26 22.40 -1.38 2.91
N PRO A 27 22.32 -1.05 1.60
CA PRO A 27 21.32 -0.12 1.12
C PRO A 27 19.94 -0.68 1.41
N ALA A 28 19.13 0.06 2.17
CA ALA A 28 17.72 -0.26 2.32
C ALA A 28 17.11 -0.30 0.91
N ALA A 29 16.42 -1.39 0.57
CA ALA A 29 15.79 -1.51 -0.73
C ALA A 29 14.74 -0.40 -0.86
N GLN A 30 15.03 0.63 -1.68
CA GLN A 30 14.16 1.78 -1.89
C GLN A 30 12.80 1.26 -2.37
N GLN A 31 11.78 1.41 -1.53
CA GLN A 31 10.45 0.88 -1.79
C GLN A 31 9.87 1.60 -3.02
N ARG A 32 9.72 0.90 -4.16
CA ARG A 32 9.26 1.51 -5.42
C ARG A 32 7.89 2.18 -5.31
N TYR A 33 7.03 1.65 -4.45
CA TYR A 33 5.67 2.13 -4.28
C TYR A 33 5.43 2.63 -2.85
N SER A 34 4.96 3.85 -2.73
CA SER A 34 4.47 4.43 -1.48
C SER A 34 2.97 4.71 -1.56
N PHE A 35 2.31 4.78 -0.41
CA PHE A 35 0.90 5.13 -0.29
C PHE A 35 0.75 6.51 0.35
N GLU A 36 -0.19 7.31 -0.14
CA GLU A 36 -0.52 8.62 0.44
C GLU A 36 -2.03 8.76 0.62
N CYS A 37 -2.45 9.41 1.70
CA CYS A 37 -3.82 9.88 1.83
C CYS A 37 -3.85 11.34 1.33
N THR A 38 -4.57 11.58 0.23
CA THR A 38 -4.74 12.89 -0.37
C THR A 38 -6.23 13.23 -0.50
N THR A 39 -6.59 14.43 -0.93
CA THR A 39 -7.98 14.84 -1.16
C THR A 39 -8.22 15.11 -2.65
N ILE A 40 -9.17 14.41 -3.25
CA ILE A 40 -9.56 14.58 -4.66
C ILE A 40 -11.05 14.89 -4.70
N ASN A 41 -11.41 16.08 -5.20
CA ASN A 41 -12.80 16.58 -5.25
C ASN A 41 -13.51 16.47 -3.89
N ASN A 42 -12.87 16.97 -2.83
CA ASN A 42 -13.33 16.94 -1.42
C ASN A 42 -13.54 15.54 -0.81
N ILE A 43 -13.07 14.48 -1.46
CA ILE A 43 -13.12 13.11 -0.95
C ILE A 43 -11.70 12.68 -0.56
N PRO A 44 -11.47 12.15 0.66
CA PRO A 44 -10.19 11.56 1.03
C PRO A 44 -9.93 10.29 0.21
N VAL A 45 -8.73 10.16 -0.35
CA VAL A 45 -8.33 9.07 -1.24
C VAL A 45 -6.96 8.55 -0.84
N THR A 46 -6.87 7.24 -0.59
CA THR A 46 -5.58 6.54 -0.58
C THR A 46 -5.13 6.37 -2.03
N VAL A 47 -3.97 6.94 -2.38
CA VAL A 47 -3.30 6.77 -3.68
C VAL A 47 -2.03 5.95 -3.52
N VAL A 48 -1.63 5.26 -4.58
CA VAL A 48 -0.29 4.66 -4.75
C VAL A 48 0.54 5.59 -5.63
N LYS A 49 1.76 5.89 -5.19
CA LYS A 49 2.80 6.57 -5.98
C LYS A 49 3.80 5.55 -6.49
N ASP A 50 4.23 5.68 -7.74
CA ASP A 50 5.44 5.02 -8.23
C ASP A 50 6.63 6.00 -8.12
N ASP A 51 7.43 5.82 -7.08
CA ASP A 51 8.56 6.68 -6.73
C ASP A 51 9.75 6.50 -7.68
N GLN A 52 9.71 5.53 -8.59
CA GLN A 52 10.70 5.32 -9.65
C GLN A 52 10.24 5.83 -11.02
N SER A 53 8.93 5.96 -11.25
CA SER A 53 8.35 6.47 -12.50
C SER A 53 7.91 7.94 -12.41
N GLY A 54 8.64 8.75 -11.64
CA GLY A 54 8.42 10.19 -11.54
C GLY A 54 7.21 10.62 -10.70
N GLY A 55 6.69 9.73 -9.84
CA GLY A 55 5.61 10.05 -8.90
C GLY A 55 4.19 9.97 -9.50
N GLU A 56 3.99 9.19 -10.58
CA GLU A 56 2.66 8.90 -11.12
C GLU A 56 1.74 8.36 -10.01
N GLN A 57 0.57 8.98 -9.83
CA GLN A 57 -0.38 8.63 -8.78
C GLN A 57 -1.56 7.82 -9.32
N LYS A 58 -1.88 6.72 -8.64
CA LYS A 58 -3.02 5.85 -8.96
C LYS A 58 -3.92 5.72 -7.74
N GLN A 59 -5.18 6.09 -7.90
CA GLN A 59 -6.16 6.01 -6.81
C GLN A 59 -6.45 4.56 -6.43
N PHE A 60 -6.38 4.24 -5.14
CA PHE A 60 -6.52 2.88 -4.61
C PHE A 60 -7.86 2.70 -3.87
N ILE A 61 -8.18 3.59 -2.92
CA ILE A 61 -9.43 3.57 -2.13
C ILE A 61 -9.94 5.00 -1.93
N ARG A 62 -11.20 5.30 -2.28
CA ARG A 62 -11.87 6.56 -1.94
C ARG A 62 -12.78 6.38 -0.73
N TRP A 63 -12.54 7.18 0.30
CA TRP A 63 -13.23 7.11 1.58
C TRP A 63 -14.47 8.00 1.55
N VAL A 64 -15.65 7.39 1.40
CA VAL A 64 -16.92 8.10 1.18
C VAL A 64 -18.01 7.78 2.20
N SER A 65 -17.80 6.78 3.07
CA SER A 65 -18.79 6.34 4.03
C SER A 65 -18.70 7.14 5.33
N ASN A 66 -19.81 7.64 5.87
CA ASN A 66 -19.78 8.29 7.19
C ASN A 66 -19.75 7.30 8.37
N PHE A 67 -19.59 5.99 8.10
CA PHE A 67 -19.48 4.94 9.13
C PHE A 67 -18.39 5.24 10.17
N GLY A 68 -18.79 5.22 11.44
CA GLY A 68 -17.90 5.50 12.58
C GLY A 68 -17.57 6.98 12.79
N SER A 69 -18.05 7.91 11.95
CA SER A 69 -17.81 9.35 12.14
C SER A 69 -18.36 9.87 13.47
N GLU A 70 -19.48 9.30 13.95
CA GLU A 70 -20.09 9.57 15.25
C GLU A 70 -19.16 9.25 16.44
N VAL A 71 -18.19 8.37 16.25
CA VAL A 71 -17.14 8.00 17.23
C VAL A 71 -15.75 8.47 16.79
N GLY A 72 -15.67 9.47 15.90
CA GLY A 72 -14.42 10.08 15.43
C GLY A 72 -13.71 9.34 14.28
N TYR A 73 -14.20 8.17 13.86
CA TYR A 73 -13.62 7.37 12.76
C TYR A 73 -14.09 7.85 11.39
N THR A 74 -13.86 9.14 11.11
CA THR A 74 -14.29 9.87 9.89
C THR A 74 -13.60 9.36 8.61
N PRO A 75 -14.12 9.65 7.41
CA PRO A 75 -13.46 9.28 6.14
C PRO A 75 -11.98 9.67 6.06
N GLN A 76 -11.63 10.86 6.54
CA GLN A 76 -10.24 11.34 6.57
C GLN A 76 -9.38 10.53 7.55
N GLN A 77 -9.91 10.21 8.74
CA GLN A 77 -9.22 9.40 9.73
C GLN A 77 -8.95 7.98 9.19
N ARG A 78 -9.95 7.36 8.55
CA ARG A 78 -9.79 6.04 7.91
C ARG A 78 -8.75 6.08 6.79
N CYS A 79 -8.81 7.10 5.94
CA CYS A 79 -7.81 7.32 4.89
C CYS A 79 -6.39 7.40 5.46
N ASN A 80 -6.18 8.18 6.53
CA ASN A 80 -4.88 8.31 7.19
C ASN A 80 -4.40 6.97 7.78
N GLU A 81 -5.23 6.30 8.59
CA GLU A 81 -4.86 5.05 9.26
C GLU A 81 -4.58 3.90 8.30
N VAL A 82 -5.43 3.71 7.29
CA VAL A 82 -5.31 2.61 6.32
C VAL A 82 -4.09 2.84 5.42
N THR A 83 -3.83 4.08 5.02
CA THR A 83 -2.59 4.46 4.32
C THR A 83 -1.35 4.19 5.19
N GLY A 84 -1.38 4.55 6.47
CA GLY A 84 -0.29 4.27 7.41
C GLY A 84 -0.01 2.78 7.58
N ARG A 85 -1.07 1.96 7.68
CA ARG A 85 -0.96 0.48 7.70
C ARG A 85 -0.36 -0.04 6.40
N LEU A 86 -0.83 0.41 5.24
CA LEU A 86 -0.28 0.02 3.94
C LEU A 86 1.22 0.31 3.86
N ASN A 87 1.65 1.54 4.14
CA ASN A 87 3.07 1.92 4.15
C ASN A 87 3.91 1.04 5.09
N LYS A 88 3.44 0.84 6.34
CA LYS A 88 4.12 0.00 7.33
C LYS A 88 4.31 -1.42 6.83
N TYR A 89 3.25 -2.07 6.34
CA TYR A 89 3.30 -3.49 6.01
C TYR A 89 3.91 -3.79 4.64
N PHE A 90 3.76 -2.90 3.65
CA PHE A 90 4.38 -3.10 2.34
C PHE A 90 5.91 -3.08 2.44
N GLY A 91 6.48 -2.19 3.26
CA GLY A 91 7.92 -2.15 3.57
C GLY A 91 8.44 -3.35 4.36
N LEU A 92 7.55 -4.08 5.05
CA LEU A 92 7.86 -5.33 5.76
C LEU A 92 7.63 -6.59 4.91
N GLY A 93 7.30 -6.45 3.63
CA GLY A 93 7.03 -7.58 2.74
C GLY A 93 5.62 -8.17 2.85
N GLY A 94 4.64 -7.38 3.28
CA GLY A 94 3.22 -7.68 3.09
C GLY A 94 2.87 -7.66 1.60
N ARG A 95 2.48 -8.81 1.04
CA ARG A 95 2.32 -9.02 -0.41
C ARG A 95 0.90 -9.33 -0.85
N TYR A 96 0.01 -9.66 0.09
CA TYR A 96 -1.35 -10.09 -0.18
C TYR A 96 -2.32 -9.35 0.72
N ILE A 97 -3.47 -8.98 0.15
CA ILE A 97 -4.66 -8.57 0.91
C ILE A 97 -5.59 -9.78 0.94
N THR A 98 -6.11 -10.11 2.11
CA THR A 98 -7.11 -11.16 2.34
C THR A 98 -8.22 -10.61 3.25
N HIS A 99 -9.19 -11.44 3.58
CA HIS A 99 -10.27 -11.10 4.50
C HIS A 99 -10.37 -12.11 5.64
N GLY A 100 -10.95 -11.69 6.77
CA GLY A 100 -11.17 -12.57 7.91
C GLY A 100 -12.01 -11.92 9.01
N VAL A 101 -11.83 -12.42 10.23
CA VAL A 101 -12.48 -11.88 11.43
C VAL A 101 -11.40 -11.54 12.45
N MET A 102 -11.42 -10.31 12.97
CA MET A 102 -10.58 -9.86 14.09
C MET A 102 -11.50 -9.17 15.10
N ASN A 103 -11.36 -9.47 16.39
CA ASN A 103 -12.18 -8.90 17.47
C ASN A 103 -13.69 -8.95 17.19
N ASN A 104 -14.17 -10.09 16.70
CA ASN A 104 -15.57 -10.35 16.29
C ASN A 104 -16.09 -9.45 15.14
N GLN A 105 -15.24 -8.68 14.49
CA GLN A 105 -15.58 -7.84 13.33
C GLN A 105 -15.03 -8.46 12.04
N LYS A 106 -15.80 -8.34 10.96
CA LYS A 106 -15.34 -8.65 9.60
C LYS A 106 -14.27 -7.63 9.18
N VAL A 107 -13.17 -8.09 8.59
CA VAL A 107 -12.05 -7.20 8.21
C VAL A 107 -11.42 -7.59 6.87
N LEU A 108 -10.80 -6.61 6.22
CA LEU A 108 -9.70 -6.82 5.29
C LEU A 108 -8.37 -6.70 6.03
N CYS A 109 -7.38 -7.47 5.59
CA CYS A 109 -6.10 -7.62 6.28
C CYS A 109 -4.96 -7.95 5.31
N LEU A 110 -3.74 -7.69 5.75
CA LEU A 110 -2.50 -7.93 5.01
C LEU A 110 -1.83 -9.22 5.49
N THR A 111 -1.16 -9.90 4.56
CA THR A 111 -0.30 -11.04 4.87
C THR A 111 0.85 -11.22 3.88
N ASN A 112 1.84 -12.03 4.27
CA ASN A 112 3.08 -12.30 3.54
C ASN A 112 3.01 -13.52 2.60
N SER A 113 1.99 -14.39 2.76
CA SER A 113 1.91 -15.69 2.07
C SER A 113 0.45 -16.09 1.77
N LYS A 114 0.22 -16.74 0.62
CA LYS A 114 -1.11 -17.29 0.27
C LYS A 114 -1.46 -18.46 1.21
N GLY A 115 -2.71 -18.53 1.66
CA GLY A 115 -3.19 -19.57 2.58
C GLY A 115 -2.86 -19.34 4.06
N SER A 116 -2.11 -18.28 4.39
CA SER A 116 -1.99 -17.82 5.77
C SER A 116 -3.22 -17.02 6.21
N GLY A 117 -3.42 -16.92 7.53
CA GLY A 117 -4.56 -16.25 8.13
C GLY A 117 -4.57 -14.73 7.99
N CYS A 118 -5.61 -14.13 8.56
CA CYS A 118 -5.84 -12.70 8.60
C CYS A 118 -5.00 -12.06 9.74
N ASN A 119 -3.72 -11.82 9.45
CA ASN A 119 -2.73 -11.50 10.49
C ASN A 119 -2.72 -10.01 10.87
N GLU A 120 -2.71 -9.12 9.88
CA GLU A 120 -2.45 -7.70 10.08
C GLU A 120 -3.62 -6.87 9.58
N LEU A 121 -4.31 -6.15 10.47
CA LEU A 121 -5.48 -5.35 10.11
C LEU A 121 -5.16 -4.33 9.02
N LEU A 122 -5.96 -4.30 7.96
CA LEU A 122 -6.00 -3.21 6.99
C LEU A 122 -7.18 -2.27 7.33
N TYR A 123 -8.40 -2.80 7.20
CA TYR A 123 -9.65 -2.05 7.32
C TYR A 123 -10.77 -2.93 7.89
N THR A 124 -11.54 -2.38 8.84
CA THR A 124 -12.72 -3.05 9.41
C THR A 124 -13.96 -2.77 8.56
N LEU A 125 -14.64 -3.84 8.16
CA LEU A 125 -15.88 -3.78 7.39
C LEU A 125 -17.08 -3.48 8.28
N LYS A 126 -18.13 -2.89 7.69
CA LYS A 126 -19.45 -2.84 8.31
C LYS A 126 -20.01 -4.25 8.50
N SER A 127 -20.95 -4.41 9.42
CA SER A 127 -21.58 -5.70 9.74
C SER A 127 -22.34 -6.31 8.56
N ASP A 128 -22.96 -5.48 7.73
CA ASP A 128 -23.73 -5.84 6.53
C ASP A 128 -22.87 -6.19 5.31
N GLN A 129 -21.63 -5.70 5.23
CA GLN A 129 -20.73 -5.97 4.11
C GLN A 129 -20.28 -7.43 4.06
N ASP A 130 -20.20 -7.99 2.85
CA ASP A 130 -19.54 -9.28 2.64
C ASP A 130 -18.01 -9.08 2.43
N PRO A 131 -17.15 -9.81 3.16
CA PRO A 131 -15.70 -9.60 3.06
C PRO A 131 -15.09 -10.07 1.75
N LYS A 132 -15.65 -11.10 1.13
CA LYS A 132 -15.18 -11.63 -0.15
C LYS A 132 -15.56 -10.65 -1.26
N ALA A 133 -16.82 -10.23 -1.35
CA ALA A 133 -17.27 -9.24 -2.32
C ALA A 133 -16.50 -7.93 -2.17
N THR A 134 -16.28 -7.42 -0.95
CA THR A 134 -15.52 -6.18 -0.74
C THR A 134 -14.05 -6.30 -1.18
N LEU A 135 -13.44 -7.48 -1.03
CA LEU A 135 -12.07 -7.73 -1.49
C LEU A 135 -12.01 -7.95 -3.02
N GLU A 136 -12.99 -8.65 -3.59
CA GLU A 136 -13.14 -8.84 -5.02
C GLU A 136 -13.39 -7.49 -5.70
N ASP A 137 -14.23 -6.62 -5.15
CA ASP A 137 -14.39 -5.23 -5.61
C ASP A 137 -13.06 -4.48 -5.55
N LEU A 138 -12.31 -4.55 -4.44
CA LEU A 138 -10.99 -3.89 -4.34
C LEU A 138 -10.01 -4.34 -5.44
N PHE A 139 -10.02 -5.60 -5.85
CA PHE A 139 -9.11 -6.11 -6.90
C PHE A 139 -9.66 -6.03 -8.34
N ALA A 140 -10.95 -6.28 -8.54
CA ALA A 140 -11.63 -6.11 -9.83
C ALA A 140 -11.75 -4.63 -10.22
N LEU A 141 -11.71 -3.72 -9.24
CA LEU A 141 -11.58 -2.29 -9.47
C LEU A 141 -10.13 -1.86 -9.57
N ASN A 142 -9.12 -2.56 -9.02
CA ASN A 142 -7.73 -2.18 -9.28
C ASN A 142 -7.41 -2.16 -10.78
N SER A 143 -7.90 -3.11 -11.58
CA SER A 143 -7.77 -3.05 -13.05
C SER A 143 -8.52 -1.86 -13.69
N ARG A 144 -9.59 -1.35 -13.06
CA ARG A 144 -10.26 -0.09 -13.44
C ARG A 144 -9.57 1.16 -12.88
N ASN A 145 -8.83 1.06 -11.78
CA ASN A 145 -8.07 2.13 -11.14
C ASN A 145 -6.86 2.51 -12.01
N PHE A 146 -6.17 1.51 -12.57
CA PHE A 146 -5.16 1.71 -13.63
C PHE A 146 -5.76 2.32 -14.92
N ALA A 147 -7.09 2.31 -15.07
CA ALA A 147 -7.84 2.90 -16.18
C ALA A 147 -8.70 4.13 -15.77
N GLY A 148 -8.43 4.75 -14.61
CA GLY A 148 -9.02 6.03 -14.21
C GLY A 148 -10.39 6.00 -13.52
N ARG A 149 -10.93 4.84 -13.09
CA ARG A 149 -12.22 4.73 -12.39
C ARG A 149 -12.11 4.12 -10.98
N PRO A 150 -11.85 4.93 -9.94
CA PRO A 150 -11.52 4.51 -8.58
C PRO A 150 -12.67 4.02 -7.69
N LEU A 151 -12.43 2.91 -6.96
CA LEU A 151 -13.31 2.35 -5.91
C LEU A 151 -13.77 3.39 -4.89
N ARG A 152 -15.06 3.32 -4.51
CA ARG A 152 -15.67 4.00 -3.36
C ARG A 152 -15.89 3.02 -2.20
N GLU A 153 -15.52 3.41 -0.98
CA GLU A 153 -15.75 2.68 0.28
C GLU A 153 -17.23 2.72 0.75
N ALA A 154 -18.15 2.70 -0.21
CA ALA A 154 -19.55 2.32 -0.09
C ALA A 154 -19.97 1.80 -1.47
N PRO A 155 -20.58 0.61 -1.58
CA PRO A 155 -21.00 0.08 -2.87
C PRO A 155 -22.09 0.98 -3.45
N CYS A 156 -21.85 1.56 -4.63
CA CYS A 156 -22.92 2.19 -5.39
C CYS A 156 -23.74 1.08 -6.07
N PRO A 157 -25.08 1.12 -6.02
CA PRO A 157 -25.89 0.21 -6.80
C PRO A 157 -25.55 0.36 -8.28
N THR A 158 -25.30 -0.77 -8.93
CA THR A 158 -24.95 -0.83 -10.36
C THR A 158 -26.19 -1.23 -11.15
N PHE A 159 -26.51 -0.45 -12.18
CA PHE A 159 -27.70 -0.61 -13.00
C PHE A 159 -27.30 -1.07 -14.40
N ILE A 160 -28.13 -1.92 -14.99
CA ILE A 160 -28.01 -2.36 -16.39
C ILE A 160 -29.36 -2.03 -17.02
N SER A 161 -29.36 -1.21 -18.07
CA SER A 161 -30.57 -0.91 -18.82
C SER A 161 -31.01 -2.14 -19.61
N ILE A 162 -32.09 -2.78 -19.14
CA ILE A 162 -32.69 -3.94 -19.80
C ILE A 162 -33.21 -3.55 -21.20
N ASN A 163 -33.78 -2.35 -21.34
CA ASN A 163 -34.29 -1.86 -22.62
C ASN A 163 -33.16 -1.66 -23.64
N ASP A 164 -32.02 -1.11 -23.23
CA ASP A 164 -30.87 -0.97 -24.16
C ASP A 164 -30.30 -2.33 -24.59
N TRP A 165 -30.41 -3.36 -23.73
CA TRP A 165 -30.02 -4.73 -24.09
C TRP A 165 -31.00 -5.36 -25.07
N LEU A 166 -32.31 -5.16 -24.86
CA LEU A 166 -33.36 -5.60 -25.78
C LEU A 166 -33.29 -4.90 -27.15
N ASP A 167 -32.87 -3.63 -27.18
CA ASP A 167 -32.56 -2.87 -28.40
C ASP A 167 -31.27 -3.33 -29.11
N GLY A 168 -30.57 -4.35 -28.60
CA GLY A 168 -29.33 -4.86 -29.18
C GLY A 168 -28.11 -3.96 -28.99
N LYS A 169 -28.19 -2.93 -28.13
CA LYS A 169 -27.06 -2.04 -27.84
C LYS A 169 -26.05 -2.75 -26.93
N ARG A 170 -24.79 -2.34 -27.02
CA ARG A 170 -23.75 -2.78 -26.08
C ARG A 170 -23.97 -2.12 -24.71
N VAL A 171 -24.68 -2.80 -23.82
CA VAL A 171 -24.92 -2.29 -22.47
C VAL A 171 -23.67 -2.43 -21.60
N ILE A 172 -23.37 -1.37 -20.85
CA ILE A 172 -22.32 -1.32 -19.84
C ILE A 172 -23.00 -1.04 -18.51
N ALA A 173 -22.58 -1.74 -17.46
CA ALA A 173 -23.16 -1.57 -16.13
C ALA A 173 -22.78 -0.19 -15.55
N GLU A 174 -23.78 0.60 -15.17
CA GLU A 174 -23.65 1.97 -14.68
C GLU A 174 -23.72 2.02 -13.15
N GLU A 175 -22.66 2.54 -12.51
CA GLU A 175 -22.65 2.79 -11.06
C GLU A 175 -23.38 4.10 -10.76
N VAL A 176 -24.63 4.03 -10.30
CA VAL A 176 -25.40 5.22 -9.90
C VAL A 176 -25.23 5.43 -8.40
N CYS A 177 -24.40 6.42 -8.05
CA CYS A 177 -24.13 6.79 -6.67
C CYS A 177 -25.04 7.94 -6.23
N SER A 178 -25.86 7.73 -5.20
CA SER A 178 -26.55 8.85 -4.54
C SER A 178 -25.52 9.82 -3.95
N ALA A 179 -25.67 11.11 -4.25
CA ALA A 179 -25.03 12.17 -3.49
C ALA A 179 -25.76 12.31 -2.14
N ARG A 180 -25.03 12.05 -1.06
CA ARG A 180 -25.34 12.45 0.32
C ARG A 180 -24.10 13.10 0.89
#